data_AF-H1KPD0-F1
#
_entry.id   AF-H1KPD0-F1
#
_cell.length_a   1.000
_cell.length_b   1.000
_cell.length_c   1.000
_cell.angle_alpha   90.00
_cell.angle_beta   90.00
_cell.angle_gamma   90.00
#
_symmetry.space_group_name_H-M   'P 1'
#
loop_
_entity.id
_entity.type
_entity.pdbx_description
1 polymer ?
#
loop_
_entity_poly.entity_id
_entity_poly.type
_entity_poly.pdbx_seq_one_letter_code
_entity_poly.pdbx_strand_id
1 'polypeptide(L)'
;MKLCEAGYDPVLYLPREDVAADALGPNPKRTFCPYKGEAFYFDLTAGSATREAAAWSYENPFPAVARIRGHVAFYPDRVDAIEA
;
A
#
# COMPACT_ATOMS: atom_id res chain seq x y z
N MET A 1 -5.56 -4.37 8.79
CA MET A 1 -5.10 -5.76 9.07
C MET A 1 -3.57 -5.80 8.96
N LYS A 2 -2.84 -6.45 9.89
CA LYS A 2 -1.36 -6.55 9.85
C LYS A 2 -0.93 -7.85 9.15
N LEU A 3 -0.05 -7.75 8.15
CA LEU A 3 0.60 -8.93 7.53
C LEU A 3 2.06 -8.96 7.98
N CYS A 4 2.47 -10.04 8.63
CA CYS A 4 3.85 -10.28 9.04
C CYS A 4 4.50 -11.29 8.08
N GLU A 5 5.47 -10.85 7.29
CA GLU A 5 6.37 -11.73 6.53
C GLU A 5 7.69 -11.85 7.30
N ALA A 6 8.18 -13.07 7.52
CA ALA A 6 9.37 -13.32 8.33
C ALA A 6 10.60 -12.62 7.71
N GLY A 7 11.03 -11.53 8.34
CA GLY A 7 12.17 -10.71 7.90
C GLY A 7 11.82 -9.29 7.42
N TYR A 8 10.54 -8.90 7.39
CA TYR A 8 10.11 -7.55 7.04
C TYR A 8 9.22 -6.94 8.12
N ASP A 9 9.35 -5.63 8.33
CA ASP A 9 8.45 -4.88 9.20
C ASP A 9 6.98 -5.12 8.81
N PRO A 10 6.07 -5.21 9.80
CA PRO A 10 4.68 -5.54 9.55
C PRO A 10 4.06 -4.49 8.63
N VAL A 11 3.64 -4.95 7.44
CA VAL A 11 2.95 -4.09 6.49
C VAL A 11 1.48 -4.01 6.93
N LEU A 12 1.03 -2.79 7.23
CA LEU A 12 -0.37 -2.53 7.50
C LEU A 12 -1.12 -2.34 6.19
N TYR A 13 -2.15 -3.17 5.98
CA TYR A 13 -3.11 -3.00 4.91
C TYR A 13 -4.35 -2.32 5.49
N LEU A 14 -4.60 -1.10 5.02
CA LEU A 14 -5.76 -0.29 5.34
C LEU A 14 -6.75 -0.38 4.17
N PRO A 15 -8.07 -0.48 4.42
CA PRO A 15 -9.04 -0.39 3.35
C PRO A 15 -8.95 1.01 2.72
N ARG A 16 -9.18 1.10 1.41
CA ARG A 16 -9.04 2.36 0.67
C ARG A 16 -9.91 3.48 1.24
N GLU A 17 -11.05 3.15 1.83
CA GLU A 17 -11.98 4.12 2.46
C GLU A 17 -11.42 4.81 3.71
N ASP A 18 -10.54 4.14 4.46
CA ASP A 18 -9.86 4.71 5.63
C ASP A 18 -8.65 5.57 5.24
N VAL A 19 -8.25 5.57 3.97
CA VAL A 19 -7.16 6.43 3.48
C VAL A 19 -7.74 7.75 2.97
N ALA A 20 -7.18 8.87 3.42
CA ALA A 20 -7.59 10.18 2.95
C ALA A 20 -7.47 10.28 1.41
N ALA A 21 -8.54 10.74 0.76
CA ALA A 21 -8.63 10.77 -0.70
C ALA A 21 -7.49 11.60 -1.35
N ASP A 22 -7.13 12.74 -0.74
CA ASP A 22 -6.04 13.62 -1.18
C ASP A 22 -4.64 13.12 -0.79
N ALA A 23 -4.53 12.09 0.05
CA ALA A 23 -3.23 11.53 0.40
C ALA A 23 -2.63 10.69 -0.72
N LEU A 24 -3.45 10.10 -1.61
CA LEU A 24 -2.97 9.17 -2.63
C LEU A 24 -3.06 9.77 -4.04
N GLY A 25 -1.90 10.11 -4.61
CA GLY A 25 -1.74 10.53 -5.99
C GLY A 25 -1.55 9.37 -6.97
N PRO A 26 -1.93 9.53 -8.24
CA PRO A 26 -1.74 8.50 -9.26
C PRO A 26 -0.24 8.33 -9.59
N ASN A 27 0.27 7.10 -9.55
CA ASN A 27 1.63 6.79 -10.00
C ASN A 27 1.59 5.69 -11.09
N PRO A 28 2.34 5.82 -12.19
CA PRO A 28 2.36 4.83 -13.27
C PRO A 28 3.14 3.55 -12.92
N LYS A 29 3.90 3.55 -11.82
CA LYS A 29 4.72 2.41 -11.39
C LYS A 29 3.84 1.23 -11.03
N ARG A 30 4.22 0.07 -11.56
CA ARG A 30 3.61 -1.23 -11.27
C ARG A 30 4.70 -2.24 -11.08
N THR A 31 4.49 -3.19 -10.17
CA THR A 31 5.38 -4.34 -10.03
C THR A 31 4.56 -5.60 -9.94
N PHE A 32 5.14 -6.71 -10.36
CA PHE A 32 4.47 -8.00 -10.32
C PHE A 32 5.13 -8.89 -9.26
N CYS A 33 4.31 -9.38 -8.33
CA CYS A 33 4.74 -10.35 -7.33
C CYS A 33 4.13 -11.72 -7.67
N PRO A 34 4.94 -12.80 -7.82
CA PRO A 34 4.43 -14.12 -8.17
C PRO A 34 3.50 -14.73 -7.11
N TYR A 35 3.52 -14.21 -5.88
CA TYR A 35 2.68 -14.68 -4.78
C TYR A 35 1.42 -13.83 -4.55
N LYS A 36 1.43 -12.56 -4.97
CA LYS A 36 0.38 -11.58 -4.61
C LYS A 36 -0.35 -11.00 -5.82
N GLY A 37 0.26 -10.99 -7.00
CA GLY A 37 -0.29 -10.39 -8.22
C GLY A 37 0.37 -9.06 -8.57
N GLU A 38 -0.36 -8.20 -9.30
CA GLU A 38 0.10 -6.88 -9.71
C GLU A 38 -0.10 -5.85 -8.59
N ALA A 39 0.98 -5.20 -8.18
CA ALA A 39 1.01 -4.09 -7.23
C ALA A 39 0.97 -2.76 -7.98
N PHE A 40 -0.04 -1.94 -7.69
CA PHE A 40 -0.23 -0.60 -8.20
C PHE A 40 0.31 0.38 -7.19
N TYR A 41 1.25 1.25 -7.58
CA TYR A 41 1.81 2.24 -6.68
C TYR A 41 1.03 3.56 -6.72
N PHE A 42 1.12 4.29 -5.62
CA PHE A 42 0.55 5.62 -5.44
C PHE A 42 1.59 6.53 -4.79
N ASP A 43 1.55 7.80 -5.17
CA ASP A 43 2.31 8.83 -4.50
C ASP A 43 1.59 9.22 -3.22
N LEU A 44 2.33 9.35 -2.12
CA LEU A 44 1.75 9.71 -0.83
C LEU A 44 2.01 11.18 -0.54
N THR A 45 0.95 11.97 -0.44
CA THR A 45 1.01 13.35 0.03
C THR A 45 0.64 13.40 1.51
N ALA A 46 1.57 13.86 2.33
CA ALA A 46 1.38 14.07 3.77
C ALA A 46 1.74 15.52 4.10
N GLY A 47 0.71 16.35 4.34
CA GLY A 47 0.90 17.78 4.55
C GLY A 47 1.43 18.47 3.28
N SER A 48 2.61 19.07 3.37
CA SER A 48 3.29 19.77 2.26
C SER A 48 4.29 18.90 1.49
N ALA A 49 4.51 17.65 1.89
CA ALA A 49 5.47 16.75 1.27
C ALA A 49 4.76 15.64 0.49
N THR A 50 5.20 15.40 -0.74
CA THR A 50 4.78 14.26 -1.56
C THR A 50 5.94 13.28 -1.67
N ARG A 51 5.68 12.01 -1.35
CA ARG A 51 6.65 10.91 -1.45
C ARG A 51 6.24 9.98 -2.57
N GLU A 52 7.10 9.85 -3.57
CA GLU A 52 6.83 9.06 -4.76
C GLU A 52 6.77 7.57 -4.45
N ALA A 53 5.78 6.86 -5.01
CA ALA A 53 5.58 5.42 -4.85
C ALA A 53 5.70 4.95 -3.39
N ALA A 54 5.18 5.73 -2.45
CA ALA A 54 5.25 5.47 -1.01
C ALA A 54 4.10 4.55 -0.51
N ALA A 55 3.04 4.42 -1.31
CA ALA A 55 1.95 3.50 -1.06
C ALA A 55 1.75 2.55 -2.26
N TRP A 56 1.15 1.38 -2.01
CA TRP A 56 0.74 0.45 -3.06
C TRP A 56 -0.56 -0.28 -2.71
N SER A 57 -1.26 -0.76 -3.73
CA SER A 57 -2.47 -1.58 -3.59
C SER A 57 -2.41 -2.76 -4.54
N TYR A 58 -3.05 -3.86 -4.15
CA TYR A 58 -3.33 -4.97 -5.04
C TYR A 58 -4.80 -4.90 -5.46
N GLU A 59 -5.07 -4.38 -6.66
CA GLU A 59 -6.43 -4.27 -7.22
C GLU A 59 -6.97 -5.63 -7.69
N ASN A 60 -6.05 -6.47 -8.19
CA ASN A 60 -6.35 -7.81 -8.70
C ASN A 60 -5.39 -8.85 -8.12
N PRO A 61 -5.45 -9.10 -6.79
CA PRO A 61 -4.57 -10.08 -6.15
C PRO A 61 -4.98 -11.51 -6.47
N PHE A 62 -4.08 -12.46 -6.26
CA PHE A 62 -4.41 -13.88 -6.37
C PHE A 62 -5.44 -14.32 -5.32
N PRO A 63 -6.22 -15.39 -5.58
CA PRO A 63 -7.27 -15.87 -4.68
C PRO A 63 -6.78 -16.15 -3.26
N ALA A 64 -5.55 -16.65 -3.12
CA ALA A 64 -4.92 -16.95 -1.84
C ALA A 64 -4.75 -15.70 -0.93
N VAL A 65 -4.65 -14.51 -1.54
CA VAL A 65 -4.52 -13.21 -0.86
C VAL A 65 -5.68 -12.27 -1.21
N ALA A 66 -6.84 -12.80 -1.62
CA ALA A 66 -8.01 -11.98 -1.97
C ALA A 66 -8.46 -11.04 -0.85
N ARG A 67 -8.12 -11.35 0.42
CA ARG A 67 -8.43 -10.53 1.59
C ARG A 67 -7.83 -9.11 1.55
N ILE A 68 -6.71 -8.92 0.85
CA ILE A 68 -6.04 -7.60 0.74
C ILE A 68 -6.47 -6.85 -0.53
N ARG A 69 -7.46 -7.37 -1.27
CA ARG A 69 -7.95 -6.73 -2.48
C ARG A 69 -8.45 -5.33 -2.17
N GLY A 70 -7.98 -4.35 -2.95
CA GLY A 70 -8.37 -2.94 -2.80
C GLY A 70 -7.88 -2.29 -1.50
N HIS A 71 -7.04 -2.99 -0.72
CA HIS A 71 -6.39 -2.39 0.45
C HIS A 71 -5.09 -1.71 0.04
N VAL A 72 -4.81 -0.60 0.69
CA VAL A 72 -3.59 0.17 0.52
C VAL A 72 -2.61 -0.17 1.62
N ALA A 73 -1.37 -0.42 1.22
CA ALA A 73 -0.22 -0.59 2.09
C ALA A 73 0.77 0.56 1.90
N PHE A 74 1.56 0.83 2.93
CA PHE A 74 2.51 1.95 2.97
C PHE A 74 3.90 1.43 3.33
N TYR A 75 4.94 2.06 2.79
CA TYR A 75 6.30 1.72 3.15
C TYR A 75 6.62 2.37 4.50
N PRO A 76 6.92 1.61 5.56
CA PRO A 76 7.23 2.16 6.88
C PRO A 76 8.44 3.09 6.84
N ASP A 77 9.42 2.81 5.98
CA ASP A 77 10.59 3.68 5.76
C ASP A 77 10.24 5.05 5.14
N ARG A 78 9.03 5.17 4.56
CA ARG A 78 8.54 6.38 3.88
C ARG A 78 7.41 7.08 4.62
N VAL A 79 7.00 6.61 5.79
CA VAL A 79 5.91 7.21 6.57
C VAL A 79 6.31 7.32 8.03
N ASP A 80 6.02 8.45 8.66
CA ASP A 80 6.42 8.73 10.04
C ASP A 80 5.62 7.89 11.05
N ALA A 81 4.34 7.63 10.76
CA ALA A 81 3.47 6.81 11.58
C ALA A 81 2.34 6.20 10.72
N ILE A 82 1.91 4.98 11.08
CA ILE A 82 0.72 4.35 10.51
C ILE A 82 -0.22 4.00 11.67
N GLU A 83 -1.25 4.82 11.86
CA GLU A 83 -2.26 4.64 12.90
C GLU A 83 -3.50 4.00 12.25
N ALA A 84 -4.10 3.03 12.95
CA ALA A 84 -5.22 2.21 12.46
C ALA A 84 -6.40 2.28 13.43
#